data_AF-A0A842NVN5-F1
#
_entry.id   AF-A0A842NVN5-F1
#
_cell.length_a   1.000
_cell.length_b   1.000
_cell.length_c   1.000
_cell.angle_alpha   90.00
_cell.angle_beta   90.00
_cell.angle_gamma   90.00
#
_symmetry.space_group_name_H-M   'P 1'
#
loop_
_entity.id
_entity.type
_entity.pdbx_description
1 polymer ?
#
loop_
_entity_poly.entity_id
_entity_poly.type
_entity_poly.pdbx_seq_one_letter_code
_entity_poly.pdbx_strand_id
1 'polypeptide(L)'
;VLIGMIVGYASATQEAATMLSIAIGSILLLLSNLILPIETMSKFVVDISRYNPYVMSSELIKQTMLFQAGILDIWVELLLLAGVMIVLIALAFGVNKASKMRLLQKSPHLHKGYIYVPEDAYLKLGKHIIKNKNDVLKVLKSMSDEEFETHVKKKNEISDWVSNILKERKLAWRLRFKVRNRMLAIMERDIEKENKYKKKIMNNAKRDS
;
A
#
# COMPACT_ATOMS: atom_id res chain seq x y z
N VAL A 1 8.25 23.68 2.43
CA VAL A 1 8.32 22.50 3.34
C VAL A 1 6.95 21.86 3.59
N LEU A 2 5.95 22.58 4.14
CA LEU A 2 4.61 22.00 4.44
C LEU A 2 3.91 21.37 3.23
N ILE A 3 3.94 22.04 2.08
CA ILE A 3 3.40 21.52 0.82
C ILE A 3 4.10 20.21 0.43
N GLY A 4 5.43 20.13 0.59
CA GLY A 4 6.20 18.91 0.34
C GLY A 4 5.81 17.76 1.28
N MET A 5 5.47 18.05 2.54
CA MET A 5 4.94 17.02 3.46
C MET A 5 3.59 16.50 3.00
N ILE A 6 2.69 17.39 2.57
CA ILE A 6 1.36 17.01 2.04
C ILE A 6 1.51 16.09 0.82
N VAL A 7 2.37 16.49 -0.13
CA VAL A 7 2.70 15.69 -1.31
C VAL A 7 3.28 14.33 -0.92
N GLY A 8 4.26 14.33 -0.01
CA GLY A 8 4.89 13.10 0.49
C GLY A 8 3.89 12.13 1.10
N TYR A 9 2.91 12.62 1.86
CA TYR A 9 1.86 11.77 2.44
C TYR A 9 0.80 11.30 1.44
N ALA A 10 0.60 12.05 0.35
CA ALA A 10 -0.34 11.71 -0.72
C ALA A 10 0.25 10.72 -1.74
N SER A 11 1.57 10.74 -1.95
CA SER A 11 2.27 9.90 -2.92
C SER A 11 2.53 8.49 -2.39
N ALA A 12 2.39 7.48 -3.27
CA ALA A 12 2.65 6.08 -2.92
C ALA A 12 4.15 5.71 -2.91
N THR A 13 4.97 6.44 -3.67
CA THR A 13 6.42 6.21 -3.81
C THR A 13 7.21 7.51 -3.61
N GLN A 14 8.47 7.38 -3.17
CA GLN A 14 9.36 8.51 -2.93
C GLN A 14 9.77 9.25 -4.22
N GLU A 15 9.95 8.51 -5.31
CA GLU A 15 10.24 9.09 -6.62
C GLU A 15 9.09 9.98 -7.10
N ALA A 16 7.85 9.49 -6.99
CA ALA A 16 6.65 10.25 -7.34
C ALA A 16 6.47 11.47 -6.43
N ALA A 17 6.73 11.34 -5.13
CA ALA A 17 6.67 12.46 -4.19
C ALA A 17 7.66 13.57 -4.55
N THR A 18 8.90 13.19 -4.90
CA THR A 18 9.94 14.15 -5.30
C THR A 18 9.58 14.87 -6.59
N MET A 19 9.20 14.13 -7.63
CA MET A 19 8.79 14.72 -8.92
C MET A 19 7.61 15.68 -8.76
N LEU A 20 6.59 15.28 -7.98
CA LEU A 20 5.40 16.11 -7.76
C LEU A 20 5.71 17.33 -6.90
N SER A 21 6.62 17.21 -5.92
CA SER A 21 7.07 18.34 -5.11
C SER A 21 7.81 19.38 -5.95
N ILE A 22 8.70 18.94 -6.85
CA ILE A 22 9.41 19.83 -7.78
C ILE A 22 8.41 20.53 -8.70
N ALA A 23 7.50 19.77 -9.33
CA ALA A 23 6.51 20.33 -10.24
C ALA A 23 5.61 21.38 -9.57
N ILE A 24 5.08 21.09 -8.37
CA ILE A 24 4.27 22.05 -7.61
C ILE A 24 5.10 23.26 -7.21
N GLY A 25 6.34 23.06 -6.72
CA GLY A 25 7.24 24.15 -6.38
C GLY A 25 7.49 25.09 -7.56
N SER A 26 7.75 24.54 -8.74
CA SER A 26 7.96 25.31 -9.98
C SER A 26 6.73 26.11 -10.37
N ILE A 27 5.52 25.52 -10.29
CA ILE A 27 4.27 26.24 -10.57
C ILE A 27 4.07 27.38 -9.59
N LEU A 28 4.30 27.15 -8.30
CA LEU A 28 4.13 28.18 -7.26
C LEU A 28 5.14 29.31 -7.41
N LEU A 29 6.38 29.03 -7.82
CA LEU A 29 7.40 30.02 -8.13
C LEU A 29 7.07 30.81 -9.40
N LEU A 30 6.56 30.16 -10.44
CA LEU A 30 6.10 30.84 -11.66
C LEU A 30 5.02 31.89 -11.33
N LEU A 31 4.14 31.54 -10.39
CA LEU A 31 3.05 32.39 -9.92
C LEU A 31 3.48 33.42 -8.85
N SER A 32 4.75 33.45 -8.41
CA SER A 32 5.16 34.22 -7.22
C SER A 32 5.40 35.72 -7.46
N ASN A 33 4.90 36.31 -8.54
CA ASN A 33 5.23 37.68 -8.97
C ASN A 33 6.75 37.98 -9.11
N LEU A 34 7.56 36.92 -9.20
CA LEU A 34 9.02 36.99 -9.35
C LEU A 34 9.43 36.74 -10.80
N ILE A 35 8.83 35.72 -11.42
CA ILE A 35 9.10 35.35 -12.81
C ILE A 35 8.12 36.06 -13.75
N LEU A 36 6.83 36.01 -13.43
CA LEU A 36 5.76 36.62 -14.23
C LEU A 36 5.00 37.65 -13.41
N PRO A 37 4.77 38.86 -13.94
CA PRO A 37 3.93 39.87 -13.29
C PRO A 37 2.50 39.35 -13.18
N ILE A 38 2.00 39.20 -11.95
CA ILE A 38 0.65 38.67 -11.71
C ILE A 38 -0.43 39.59 -12.30
N GLU A 39 -0.14 40.87 -12.44
CA GLU A 39 -1.04 41.89 -12.97
C GLU A 39 -1.42 41.65 -14.45
N THR A 40 -0.58 40.92 -15.17
CA THR A 40 -0.83 40.57 -16.59
C THR A 40 -1.68 39.31 -16.75
N MET A 41 -1.96 38.60 -15.65
CA MET A 41 -2.75 37.37 -15.68
C MET A 41 -4.24 37.64 -15.61
N SER A 42 -5.05 36.64 -16.00
CA SER A 42 -6.51 36.73 -15.86
C SER A 42 -6.92 36.96 -14.39
N LYS A 43 -8.01 37.71 -14.16
CA LYS A 43 -8.50 38.05 -12.81
C LYS A 43 -8.64 36.83 -11.89
N PHE A 44 -9.12 35.72 -12.42
CA PHE A 44 -9.25 34.47 -11.69
C PHE A 44 -7.91 33.93 -11.15
N VAL A 45 -6.85 33.97 -11.96
CA VAL A 45 -5.51 33.52 -11.56
C VAL A 45 -4.91 34.47 -10.53
N VAL A 46 -5.15 35.78 -10.69
CA VAL A 46 -4.71 36.81 -9.71
C VAL A 46 -5.32 36.54 -8.35
N ASP A 47 -6.63 36.32 -8.30
CA ASP A 47 -7.36 36.11 -7.05
C ASP A 47 -6.86 34.87 -6.30
N ILE A 48 -6.56 33.78 -7.02
CA ILE A 48 -5.98 32.57 -6.42
C ILE A 48 -4.53 32.80 -5.98
N SER A 49 -3.73 33.47 -6.81
CA SER A 49 -2.30 33.68 -6.56
C SER A 49 -2.05 34.55 -5.33
N ARG A 50 -2.98 35.45 -4.96
CA ARG A 50 -2.89 36.23 -3.71
C ARG A 50 -2.79 35.37 -2.45
N TYR A 51 -3.29 34.13 -2.47
CA TYR A 51 -3.19 33.18 -1.35
C TYR A 51 -1.95 32.28 -1.41
N ASN A 52 -1.13 32.39 -2.45
CA ASN A 52 0.09 31.61 -2.58
C ASN A 52 1.16 32.15 -1.59
N PRO A 53 1.71 31.32 -0.69
CA PRO A 53 2.70 31.77 0.29
C PRO A 53 3.97 32.35 -0.37
N TYR A 54 4.31 31.93 -1.59
CA TYR A 54 5.44 32.50 -2.33
C TYR A 54 5.17 33.94 -2.78
N VAL A 55 3.94 34.24 -3.24
CA VAL A 55 3.52 35.61 -3.60
C VAL A 55 3.59 36.50 -2.38
N MET A 56 2.96 36.09 -1.29
CA MET A 56 2.92 36.85 -0.04
C MET A 56 4.34 37.12 0.50
N SER A 57 5.21 36.10 0.47
CA SER A 57 6.61 36.25 0.91
C SER A 57 7.38 37.22 0.00
N SER A 58 7.19 37.14 -1.32
CA SER A 58 7.87 38.03 -2.26
C SER A 58 7.46 39.49 -2.10
N GLU A 59 6.17 39.74 -1.83
CA GLU A 59 5.63 41.07 -1.65
C GLU A 59 6.12 41.69 -0.34
N LEU A 60 6.12 40.91 0.75
CA LEU A 60 6.72 41.31 2.04
C LEU A 60 8.20 41.69 1.89
N ILE A 61 8.96 40.89 1.14
CA ILE A 61 10.38 41.18 0.88
C ILE A 61 10.53 42.45 0.04
N LYS A 62 9.72 42.63 -1.02
CA LYS A 62 9.73 43.86 -1.83
C LYS A 62 9.39 45.08 -0.97
N GLN A 63 8.36 45.00 -0.13
CA GLN A 63 7.92 46.12 0.70
C GLN A 63 8.97 46.53 1.73
N THR A 64 9.57 45.55 2.40
CA THR A 64 10.62 45.79 3.40
C THR A 64 11.91 46.31 2.77
N MET A 65 12.32 45.78 1.61
CA MET A 65 13.56 46.21 0.94
C MET A 65 13.43 47.54 0.20
N LEU A 66 12.33 47.75 -0.55
CA LEU A 66 12.18 48.89 -1.45
C LEU A 66 11.60 50.12 -0.76
N PHE A 67 10.62 49.92 0.12
CA PHE A 67 9.90 51.03 0.75
C PHE A 67 10.35 51.29 2.18
N GLN A 68 11.31 50.50 2.70
CA GLN A 68 11.75 50.55 4.09
C GLN A 68 10.57 50.51 5.07
N ALA A 69 9.51 49.79 4.70
CA ALA A 69 8.28 49.70 5.47
C ALA A 69 8.58 49.19 6.88
N GLY A 70 8.02 49.86 7.89
CA GLY A 70 8.19 49.45 9.27
C GLY A 70 7.48 48.14 9.55
N ILE A 71 7.85 47.44 10.63
CA ILE A 71 7.17 46.20 11.03
C ILE A 71 5.67 46.40 11.30
N LEU A 72 5.29 47.63 11.70
CA LEU A 72 3.92 48.05 11.93
C LEU A 72 3.13 48.31 10.65
N ASP A 73 3.79 48.41 9.50
CA ASP A 73 3.11 48.57 8.21
C ASP A 73 2.78 47.21 7.58
N ILE A 74 3.58 46.17 7.89
CA ILE A 74 3.48 44.83 7.30
C ILE A 74 2.88 43.76 8.23
N TRP A 75 2.36 44.17 9.40
CA TRP A 75 1.88 43.21 10.41
C TRP A 75 0.65 42.42 9.93
N VAL A 76 -0.21 43.02 9.10
CA VAL A 76 -1.40 42.36 8.56
C VAL A 76 -0.99 41.23 7.62
N GLU A 77 -0.02 41.48 6.74
CA GLU A 77 0.53 40.52 5.80
C GLU A 77 1.25 39.39 6.54
N LEU A 78 2.00 39.70 7.60
CA LEU A 78 2.62 38.71 8.47
C LEU A 78 1.57 37.83 9.17
N LEU A 79 0.49 38.43 9.67
CA LEU A 79 -0.60 37.71 10.32
C LEU A 79 -1.35 36.81 9.33
N LEU A 80 -1.60 37.28 8.11
CA LEU A 80 -2.17 36.47 7.03
C LEU A 80 -1.25 35.29 6.68
N LEU A 81 0.06 35.51 6.55
CA LEU A 81 1.03 34.46 6.28
C LEU A 81 1.04 33.41 7.41
N ALA A 82 1.02 33.85 8.67
CA ALA A 82 0.90 32.96 9.83
C ALA A 82 -0.40 32.13 9.79
N GLY A 83 -1.52 32.76 9.43
CA GLY A 83 -2.80 32.08 9.24
C GLY A 83 -2.74 30.99 8.17
N VAL A 84 -2.16 31.29 7.00
CA VAL A 84 -1.97 30.30 5.92
C VAL A 84 -1.09 29.14 6.40
N MET A 85 -0.03 29.41 7.17
CA MET A 85 0.84 28.37 7.73
C MET A 85 0.07 27.42 8.67
N ILE A 86 -0.79 27.96 9.55
CA ILE A 86 -1.64 27.15 10.44
C ILE A 86 -2.58 26.24 9.62
N VAL A 87 -3.22 26.79 8.59
CA VAL A 87 -4.11 26.03 7.70
C VAL A 87 -3.35 24.90 6.98
N LEU A 88 -2.14 25.19 6.46
CA LEU A 88 -1.31 24.18 5.79
C LEU A 88 -0.86 23.07 6.75
N ILE A 89 -0.54 23.40 8.01
CA ILE A 89 -0.23 22.41 9.05
C ILE A 89 -1.45 21.52 9.30
N ALA A 90 -2.62 22.10 9.52
CA ALA A 90 -3.86 21.35 9.74
C ALA A 90 -4.17 20.41 8.57
N LEU A 91 -3.98 20.88 7.33
CA LEU A 91 -4.17 20.07 6.13
C LEU A 91 -3.15 18.92 6.05
N ALA A 92 -1.87 19.17 6.37
CA ALA A 92 -0.85 18.13 6.42
C ALA A 92 -1.20 17.02 7.42
N PHE A 93 -1.70 17.38 8.61
CA PHE A 93 -2.20 16.41 9.59
C PHE A 93 -3.42 15.63 9.08
N GLY A 94 -4.36 16.30 8.43
CA GLY A 94 -5.54 15.67 7.82
C GLY A 94 -5.15 14.63 6.77
N VAL A 95 -4.24 14.98 5.86
CA VAL A 95 -3.72 14.07 4.82
C VAL A 95 -2.94 12.91 5.44
N ASN A 96 -2.10 13.14 6.45
CA ASN A 96 -1.39 12.08 7.17
C ASN A 96 -2.38 11.07 7.78
N LYS A 97 -3.42 11.56 8.46
CA LYS A 97 -4.47 10.70 9.06
C LYS A 97 -5.22 9.91 8.00
N ALA A 98 -5.61 10.56 6.89
CA ALA A 98 -6.29 9.89 5.78
C ALA A 98 -5.41 8.84 5.09
N SER A 99 -4.12 9.13 4.91
CA SER A 99 -3.13 8.23 4.31
C SER A 99 -2.94 6.98 5.18
N LYS A 100 -2.77 7.14 6.50
CA LYS A 100 -2.73 6.00 7.44
C LYS A 100 -4.00 5.14 7.37
N MET A 101 -5.17 5.76 7.26
CA MET A 101 -6.43 5.03 7.18
C MET A 101 -6.57 4.23 5.87
N ARG A 102 -6.10 4.77 4.74
CA ARG A 102 -6.03 4.06 3.46
C ARG A 102 -4.99 2.93 3.46
N LEU A 103 -3.84 3.13 4.09
CA LEU A 103 -2.81 2.11 4.24
C LEU A 103 -3.25 0.98 5.17
N LEU A 104 -3.98 1.28 6.24
CA LEU A 104 -4.55 0.29 7.16
C LEU A 104 -5.71 -0.52 6.54
N GLN A 105 -6.45 0.06 5.58
CA GLN A 105 -7.44 -0.69 4.80
C GLN A 105 -6.83 -1.66 3.79
N LYS A 106 -5.58 -1.45 3.34
CA LYS A 106 -4.80 -2.44 2.60
C LYS A 106 -4.16 -3.47 3.56
N SER A 107 -4.97 -4.16 4.34
CA SER A 107 -4.54 -5.45 4.91
C SER A 107 -4.25 -6.43 3.77
N PRO A 108 -3.23 -7.31 3.89
CA PRO A 108 -2.67 -8.15 2.83
C PRO A 108 -3.55 -9.37 2.47
N HIS A 109 -4.86 -9.19 2.50
CA HIS A 109 -5.83 -10.22 2.22
C HIS A 109 -6.67 -9.80 1.03
N LEU A 110 -6.07 -9.83 -0.16
CA LEU A 110 -6.69 -10.21 -1.43
C LEU A 110 -5.76 -9.78 -2.58
N HIS A 111 -4.76 -10.60 -2.87
CA HIS A 111 -4.43 -10.87 -4.28
C HIS A 111 -4.59 -12.38 -4.44
N LYS A 112 -5.79 -12.81 -4.84
CA LYS A 112 -5.95 -14.10 -5.53
C LYS A 112 -5.40 -13.94 -6.96
N GLY A 113 -4.16 -13.49 -7.07
CA GLY A 113 -3.39 -13.73 -8.29
C GLY A 113 -3.08 -15.22 -8.29
N TYR A 114 -3.25 -15.88 -9.44
CA TYR A 114 -2.78 -17.23 -9.63
C TYR A 114 -1.33 -17.29 -9.14
N ILE A 115 -1.08 -18.08 -8.08
CA ILE A 115 0.26 -18.24 -7.55
C ILE A 115 1.02 -19.01 -8.62
N TYR A 116 1.90 -18.32 -9.34
CA TYR A 116 2.94 -18.98 -10.11
C TYR A 116 3.87 -19.62 -9.08
N VAL A 117 3.58 -20.87 -8.72
CA VAL A 117 4.46 -21.70 -7.91
C VAL A 117 5.66 -21.98 -8.81
N PRO A 118 6.88 -21.52 -8.44
CA PRO A 118 8.08 -21.83 -9.21
C PRO A 118 8.16 -23.35 -9.47
N GLU A 119 8.55 -23.78 -10.66
CA GLU A 119 8.56 -25.21 -11.02
C GLU A 119 9.43 -26.07 -10.07
N ASP A 120 10.35 -25.43 -9.36
CA ASP A 120 11.27 -25.95 -8.36
C ASP A 120 10.75 -25.91 -6.91
N ALA A 121 9.57 -25.33 -6.65
CA ALA A 121 9.03 -25.20 -5.29
C ALA A 121 8.31 -26.48 -4.83
N TYR A 122 9.06 -27.55 -4.58
CA TYR A 122 8.56 -28.81 -4.01
C TYR A 122 9.05 -29.04 -2.58
N LEU A 123 8.27 -29.77 -1.79
CA LEU A 123 8.70 -30.28 -0.48
C LEU A 123 9.15 -31.74 -0.64
N LYS A 124 10.37 -32.05 -0.20
CA LYS A 124 10.90 -33.41 -0.17
C LYS A 124 10.80 -33.96 1.26
N LEU A 125 9.97 -34.99 1.46
CA LEU A 125 9.83 -35.71 2.72
C LEU A 125 10.30 -37.15 2.51
N GLY A 126 11.54 -37.44 2.89
CA GLY A 126 12.17 -38.73 2.60
C GLY A 126 12.20 -39.03 1.10
N LYS A 127 11.44 -40.06 0.68
CA LYS A 127 11.29 -40.47 -0.72
C LYS A 127 10.17 -39.75 -1.47
N HIS A 128 9.33 -38.99 -0.76
CA HIS A 128 8.18 -38.33 -1.34
C HIS A 128 8.49 -36.91 -1.80
N ILE A 129 7.97 -36.54 -2.97
CA ILE A 129 8.04 -35.19 -3.54
C ILE A 129 6.62 -34.63 -3.58
N ILE A 130 6.40 -33.49 -2.94
CA ILE A 130 5.11 -32.83 -2.84
C ILE A 130 5.19 -31.53 -3.65
N LYS A 131 4.36 -31.42 -4.70
CA LYS A 131 4.27 -30.22 -5.54
C LYS A 131 2.95 -29.49 -5.37
N ASN A 132 1.88 -30.19 -5.01
CA ASN A 132 0.54 -29.64 -4.88
C ASN A 132 -0.24 -30.27 -3.70
N LYS A 133 -1.45 -29.77 -3.44
CA LYS A 133 -2.32 -30.27 -2.37
C LYS A 133 -2.68 -31.75 -2.50
N ASN A 134 -2.86 -32.26 -3.72
CA ASN A 134 -3.20 -33.67 -3.93
C ASN A 134 -2.01 -34.56 -3.55
N ASP A 135 -0.78 -34.10 -3.81
CA ASP A 135 0.43 -34.81 -3.39
C ASP A 135 0.53 -34.83 -1.86
N VAL A 136 0.21 -33.72 -1.16
CA VAL A 136 0.13 -33.71 0.30
C VAL A 136 -0.84 -34.78 0.80
N LEU A 137 -2.02 -34.88 0.19
CA LEU A 137 -3.02 -35.89 0.57
C LEU A 137 -2.52 -37.31 0.31
N LYS A 138 -1.91 -37.57 -0.85
CA LYS A 138 -1.34 -38.89 -1.19
C LYS A 138 -0.23 -39.29 -0.21
N VAL A 139 0.70 -38.37 0.06
CA VAL A 139 1.80 -38.60 0.99
C VAL A 139 1.29 -38.86 2.39
N LEU A 140 0.33 -38.08 2.89
CA LEU A 140 -0.28 -38.33 4.21
C LEU A 140 -0.97 -39.71 4.29
N LYS A 141 -1.44 -40.28 3.18
CA LYS A 141 -2.05 -41.63 3.14
C LYS A 141 -1.01 -42.75 3.06
N SER A 142 0.12 -42.52 2.39
CA SER A 142 1.14 -43.55 2.14
C SER A 142 2.33 -43.53 3.12
N MET A 143 2.52 -42.43 3.85
CA MET A 143 3.64 -42.22 4.77
C MET A 143 3.54 -43.11 6.02
N SER A 144 4.68 -43.63 6.48
CA SER A 144 4.75 -44.44 7.70
C SER A 144 4.56 -43.61 8.98
N ASP A 145 4.24 -44.26 10.10
CA ASP A 145 4.10 -43.60 11.41
C ASP A 145 5.42 -42.92 11.84
N GLU A 146 6.55 -43.58 11.62
CA GLU A 146 7.88 -43.05 11.93
C GLU A 146 8.23 -41.79 11.12
N GLU A 147 7.93 -41.79 9.82
CA GLU A 147 8.12 -40.62 8.95
C GLU A 147 7.21 -39.47 9.38
N PHE A 148 5.96 -39.77 9.76
CA PHE A 148 5.01 -38.77 10.23
C PHE A 148 5.45 -38.14 11.57
N GLU A 149 5.93 -38.94 12.52
CA GLU A 149 6.50 -38.42 13.77
C GLU A 149 7.66 -37.47 13.51
N THR A 150 8.55 -37.84 12.59
CA THR A 150 9.76 -37.08 12.29
C THR A 150 9.44 -35.75 11.61
N HIS A 151 8.62 -35.76 10.56
CA HIS A 151 8.37 -34.60 9.69
C HIS A 151 7.12 -33.78 10.04
N VAL A 152 6.30 -34.23 10.99
CA VAL A 152 5.08 -33.52 11.40
C VAL A 152 5.05 -33.25 12.90
N LYS A 153 5.39 -34.23 13.75
CA LYS A 153 5.34 -34.02 15.20
C LYS A 153 6.49 -33.17 15.72
N LYS A 154 7.73 -33.36 15.25
CA LYS A 154 8.86 -32.53 15.69
C LYS A 154 8.75 -31.11 15.13
N LYS A 155 8.63 -31.00 13.80
CA LYS A 155 8.47 -29.75 13.05
C LYS A 155 7.41 -30.01 12.00
N ASN A 156 6.36 -29.19 11.90
CA ASN A 156 5.26 -29.46 10.96
C ASN A 156 5.60 -28.90 9.57
N GLU A 157 6.52 -29.59 8.89
CA GLU A 157 7.08 -29.16 7.61
C GLU A 157 6.00 -29.03 6.52
N ILE A 158 4.96 -29.86 6.59
CA ILE A 158 3.80 -29.79 5.71
C ILE A 158 3.03 -28.48 5.92
N SER A 159 2.71 -28.12 7.17
CA SER A 159 2.03 -26.86 7.47
C SER A 159 2.85 -25.65 7.04
N ASP A 160 4.15 -25.66 7.32
CA ASP A 160 5.06 -24.56 6.96
C ASP A 160 5.14 -24.39 5.44
N TRP A 161 5.28 -25.50 4.70
CA TRP A 161 5.29 -25.48 3.24
C TRP A 161 3.96 -24.99 2.65
N VAL A 162 2.81 -25.45 3.16
CA VAL A 162 1.49 -24.96 2.73
C VAL A 162 1.33 -23.46 2.98
N SER A 163 1.85 -22.96 4.10
CA SER A 163 1.82 -21.52 4.42
C SER A 163 2.74 -20.70 3.51
N ASN A 164 3.96 -21.19 3.29
CA ASN A 164 5.03 -20.40 2.69
C ASN A 164 5.07 -20.52 1.16
N ILE A 165 4.81 -21.70 0.63
CA ILE A 165 4.87 -21.99 -0.81
C ILE A 165 3.49 -21.85 -1.45
N LEU A 166 2.46 -22.55 -0.92
CA LEU A 166 1.10 -22.43 -1.46
C LEU A 166 0.39 -21.15 -1.03
N LYS A 167 0.98 -20.35 -0.14
CA LYS A 167 0.40 -19.12 0.45
C LYS A 167 -0.97 -19.33 1.10
N GLU A 168 -1.29 -20.54 1.54
CA GLU A 168 -2.60 -20.87 2.10
C GLU A 168 -2.60 -20.88 3.64
N ARG A 169 -2.41 -19.70 4.24
CA ARG A 169 -2.28 -19.55 5.70
C ARG A 169 -3.43 -20.18 6.49
N LYS A 170 -4.67 -20.09 6.00
CA LYS A 170 -5.86 -20.70 6.67
C LYS A 170 -5.84 -22.23 6.61
N LEU A 171 -5.32 -22.81 5.54
CA LEU A 171 -5.16 -24.26 5.43
C LEU A 171 -4.00 -24.71 6.32
N ALA A 172 -2.84 -24.05 6.24
CA ALA A 172 -1.69 -24.31 7.10
C ALA A 172 -2.05 -24.25 8.60
N TRP A 173 -2.76 -23.21 9.03
CA TRP A 173 -3.21 -23.10 10.42
C TRP A 173 -4.12 -24.25 10.85
N ARG A 174 -4.97 -24.76 9.95
CA ARG A 174 -5.78 -25.96 10.22
C ARG A 174 -4.92 -27.22 10.23
N LEU A 175 -3.85 -27.28 9.45
CA LEU A 175 -2.89 -28.40 9.41
C LEU A 175 -1.88 -28.40 10.57
N ARG A 176 -1.87 -27.37 11.42
CA ARG A 176 -0.95 -27.29 12.59
C ARG A 176 -1.12 -28.46 13.57
N PHE A 177 -2.26 -29.16 13.55
CA PHE A 177 -2.51 -30.30 14.41
C PHE A 177 -1.62 -31.50 14.00
N LYS A 178 -0.87 -32.03 14.97
CA LYS A 178 0.11 -33.11 14.80
C LYS A 178 -0.54 -34.51 14.80
N VAL A 179 -1.73 -34.65 14.19
CA VAL A 179 -2.52 -35.89 14.17
C VAL A 179 -2.91 -36.22 12.73
N ARG A 180 -2.43 -37.36 12.21
CA ARG A 180 -2.55 -37.74 10.80
C ARG A 180 -3.99 -37.77 10.31
N ASN A 181 -4.88 -38.50 11.01
CA ASN A 181 -6.29 -38.64 10.61
C ASN A 181 -7.01 -37.28 10.53
N ARG A 182 -6.65 -36.35 11.41
CA ARG A 182 -7.21 -35.00 11.39
C ARG A 182 -6.69 -34.18 10.20
N MET A 183 -5.39 -34.28 9.89
CA MET A 183 -4.82 -33.62 8.71
C MET A 183 -5.43 -34.17 7.42
N LEU A 184 -5.61 -35.49 7.31
CA LEU A 184 -6.27 -36.14 6.19
C LEU A 184 -7.69 -35.59 5.98
N ALA A 185 -8.52 -35.59 7.02
CA ALA A 185 -9.89 -35.08 6.94
C ALA A 185 -9.95 -33.58 6.56
N ILE A 186 -8.98 -32.78 7.02
CA ILE A 186 -8.89 -31.35 6.65
C ILE A 186 -8.52 -31.18 5.18
N MET A 187 -7.55 -31.95 4.68
CA MET A 187 -7.11 -31.91 3.29
C MET A 187 -8.19 -32.38 2.33
N GLU A 188 -8.87 -33.49 2.64
CA GLU A 188 -9.96 -34.02 1.82
C GLU A 188 -11.10 -33.00 1.68
N ARG A 189 -11.51 -32.40 2.79
CA ARG A 189 -12.56 -31.37 2.79
C ARG A 189 -12.15 -30.12 2.02
N ASP A 190 -10.88 -29.72 2.07
CA ASP A 190 -10.40 -28.54 1.34
C ASP A 190 -10.37 -28.77 -0.17
N ILE A 191 -9.85 -29.93 -0.59
CA ILE A 191 -9.80 -30.34 -1.99
C ILE A 191 -11.22 -30.49 -2.56
N GLU A 192 -12.15 -31.10 -1.81
CA GLU A 192 -13.55 -31.24 -2.23
C GLU A 192 -14.22 -29.86 -2.45
N LYS A 193 -13.99 -28.91 -1.54
CA LYS A 193 -14.49 -27.54 -1.69
C LYS A 193 -13.92 -26.84 -2.92
N GLU A 194 -12.63 -27.01 -3.18
CA GLU A 194 -11.97 -26.44 -4.36
C GLU A 194 -12.54 -27.02 -5.65
N ASN A 195 -12.73 -28.35 -5.70
CA ASN A 195 -13.34 -29.03 -6.85
C ASN A 195 -14.78 -28.59 -7.09
N LYS A 196 -15.59 -28.45 -6.03
CA LYS A 196 -16.96 -27.93 -6.12
C LYS A 196 -17.00 -26.50 -6.66
N TYR A 197 -16.06 -25.66 -6.23
CA TYR A 197 -15.92 -24.29 -6.72
C TYR A 197 -15.51 -24.24 -8.19
N LYS A 198 -14.50 -25.02 -8.60
CA LYS A 198 -14.07 -25.14 -10.01
C LYS A 198 -15.21 -25.62 -10.91
N LYS A 199 -15.95 -26.65 -10.50
CA LYS A 199 -17.12 -27.15 -11.23
C LYS A 199 -18.20 -26.07 -11.39
N LYS A 200 -18.45 -25.27 -10.35
CA LYS A 200 -19.40 -24.15 -10.41
C LYS A 200 -18.95 -23.07 -11.42
N ILE A 201 -17.67 -22.70 -11.43
CA ILE A 201 -17.12 -21.74 -12.40
C ILE A 201 -17.25 -22.28 -13.83
N MET A 202 -16.83 -23.53 -14.06
CA MET A 202 -16.93 -24.15 -15.39
C MET A 202 -18.37 -24.22 -15.90
N ASN A 203 -19.33 -24.51 -15.03
CA ASN A 203 -20.74 -24.55 -15.39
C ASN A 203 -21.31 -23.15 -15.71
N ASN A 204 -20.86 -22.11 -15.01
CA ASN A 204 -21.27 -20.73 -15.33
C ASN A 204 -20.67 -20.27 -16.66
N ALA A 205 -19.38 -20.53 -16.89
CA ALA A 205 -18.72 -20.18 -18.16
C ALA A 205 -19.38 -20.82 -19.39
N LYS A 206 -19.92 -22.05 -19.26
CA LYS A 206 -20.68 -22.74 -20.32
C LYS A 206 -22.09 -22.20 -20.55
N ARG A 207 -22.67 -21.44 -19.62
CA ARG A 207 -24.00 -20.81 -19.78
C ARG A 207 -23.91 -19.46 -20.48
N ASP A 208 -22.77 -18.79 -20.35
CA ASP A 208 -22.52 -17.47 -20.93
C ASP A 208 -21.90 -17.55 -22.34
N SER A 209 -21.60 -18.77 -22.82
CA SER A 209 -21.09 -19.11 -24.16
C SER A 209 -22.17 -19.71 -25.05
#